data_AF-A0A9W6B4Y3-F1
#
_entry.id   AF-A0A9W6B4Y3-F1
#
_cell.length_a   1.000
_cell.length_b   1.000
_cell.length_c   1.000
_cell.angle_alpha   90.00
_cell.angle_beta   90.00
_cell.angle_gamma   90.00
#
_symmetry.space_group_name_H-M   'P 1'
#
loop_
_entity.id
_entity.type
_entity.pdbx_description
1 polymer ?
#
loop_
_entity_poly.entity_id
_entity_poly.type
_entity_poly.pdbx_seq_one_letter_code
_entity_poly.pdbx_strand_id
1 'polypeptide(L)'
;MIATYLSCVSCEKEDINFINSTANAEAAPNYARATNTANPYTVRNMKKANASQGTDGVFETTFHELGHASHFKKVGSSYWIKYINYIITYGAYGDGHGMNNEYVALGEAWGYHIGYFLTLQEFGSTNGIISINGFENFDPVQKPSNADVVRYGTPIYNWRGWIPAGIILDITDTQADWVRTGYRDNVSGYTYQNIYNAMDSDVTSPQKLRDRLLSENGNLDETDLRNLFEAYYWD
;
A
#
# COMPACT_ATOMS: atom_id res chain seq x y z
N MET A 1 -30.06 -0.64 -2.90
CA MET A 1 -29.77 -0.81 -4.34
C MET A 1 -28.31 -0.45 -4.53
N ILE A 2 -27.39 -1.41 -4.41
CA ILE A 2 -25.98 -1.40 -4.86
C ILE A 2 -25.56 -2.88 -4.72
N ALA A 3 -25.61 -3.57 -5.85
CA ALA A 3 -25.21 -4.97 -6.00
C ALA A 3 -24.55 -5.10 -7.36
N THR A 4 -23.47 -4.34 -7.59
CA THR A 4 -22.59 -4.50 -8.76
C THR A 4 -21.37 -3.61 -8.51
N TYR A 5 -20.22 -4.17 -8.05
CA TYR A 5 -18.86 -3.62 -8.23
C TYR A 5 -17.81 -4.60 -7.67
N LEU A 6 -17.91 -5.88 -8.05
CA LEU A 6 -16.95 -6.92 -7.68
C LEU A 6 -16.65 -7.81 -8.90
N SER A 7 -16.20 -7.19 -9.99
CA SER A 7 -15.84 -7.90 -11.23
C SER A 7 -14.45 -7.56 -11.77
N CYS A 8 -13.49 -7.15 -10.93
CA CYS A 8 -12.09 -7.07 -11.35
C CYS A 8 -11.09 -7.80 -10.45
N VAL A 9 -11.56 -8.64 -9.53
CA VAL A 9 -10.75 -9.67 -8.87
C VAL A 9 -11.44 -11.03 -8.98
N SER A 10 -11.95 -11.37 -10.17
CA SER A 10 -12.15 -12.77 -10.52
C SER A 10 -10.86 -13.26 -11.16
N CYS A 11 -9.95 -13.76 -10.33
CA CYS A 11 -8.99 -14.75 -10.80
C CYS A 11 -9.81 -15.87 -11.47
N GLU A 12 -9.52 -16.13 -12.74
CA GLU A 12 -10.25 -17.07 -13.57
C GLU A 12 -10.35 -18.43 -12.88
N LYS A 13 -11.53 -19.03 -12.99
CA LYS A 13 -11.94 -20.31 -12.39
C LYS A 13 -11.24 -21.54 -13.01
N GLU A 14 -10.04 -21.44 -13.55
CA GLU A 14 -9.40 -22.57 -14.27
C GLU A 14 -8.15 -23.18 -13.62
N ASP A 15 -7.59 -22.63 -12.54
CA ASP A 15 -6.41 -23.22 -11.89
C ASP A 15 -6.67 -23.93 -10.54
N ILE A 16 -7.91 -24.34 -10.27
CA ILE A 16 -8.25 -25.24 -9.13
C ILE A 16 -8.09 -26.70 -9.55
N ASN A 17 -6.89 -27.09 -9.99
CA ASN A 17 -6.55 -28.50 -10.20
C ASN A 17 -5.16 -28.92 -9.71
N PHE A 18 -4.43 -28.05 -8.99
CA PHE A 18 -3.11 -28.43 -8.47
C PHE A 18 -3.11 -29.16 -7.11
N ILE A 19 -4.28 -29.55 -6.57
CA ILE A 19 -4.35 -30.27 -5.29
C ILE A 19 -5.25 -31.49 -5.39
N ASN A 20 -5.02 -32.37 -6.37
CA ASN A 20 -5.59 -33.73 -6.36
C ASN A 20 -4.75 -34.73 -7.19
N SER A 21 -3.46 -34.85 -6.89
CA SER A 21 -2.73 -36.07 -7.24
C SER A 21 -1.98 -36.58 -6.01
N THR A 22 -2.46 -37.70 -5.48
CA THR A 22 -1.72 -38.57 -4.56
C THR A 22 -0.41 -38.99 -5.19
N ALA A 23 0.69 -38.33 -4.80
CA ALA A 23 2.05 -38.80 -5.10
C ALA A 23 2.58 -39.51 -3.86
N ASN A 24 2.89 -40.78 -4.06
CA ASN A 24 3.36 -41.74 -3.09
C ASN A 24 4.61 -41.25 -2.35
N ALA A 25 4.70 -41.59 -1.06
CA ALA A 25 5.88 -41.43 -0.25
C ALA A 25 7.03 -42.27 -0.83
N GLU A 26 7.91 -41.66 -1.63
CA GLU A 26 9.21 -42.22 -1.94
C GLU A 26 10.21 -41.77 -0.87
N ALA A 27 10.83 -42.76 -0.23
CA ALA A 27 11.80 -42.58 0.84
C ALA A 27 13.02 -41.79 0.34
N ALA A 28 13.25 -40.62 0.95
CA ALA A 28 14.48 -39.86 0.72
C ALA A 28 15.71 -40.65 1.21
N PRO A 29 16.81 -40.69 0.45
CA PRO A 29 18.02 -41.40 0.84
C PRO A 29 18.70 -40.73 2.04
N ASN A 30 19.18 -41.55 2.97
CA ASN A 30 19.96 -41.16 4.14
C ASN A 30 21.23 -40.39 3.72
N TYR A 31 21.18 -39.06 3.78
CA TYR A 31 22.37 -38.23 3.80
C TYR A 31 22.82 -38.00 5.25
N ALA A 32 24.05 -38.41 5.52
CA ALA A 32 24.69 -38.39 6.82
C ALA A 32 24.60 -37.00 7.50
N ARG A 33 24.27 -37.03 8.79
CA ARG A 33 24.15 -35.86 9.66
C ARG A 33 25.52 -35.21 9.86
N ALA A 34 25.83 -34.19 9.07
CA ALA A 34 26.94 -33.29 9.35
C ALA A 34 26.60 -32.44 10.59
N THR A 35 27.43 -32.59 11.62
CA THR A 35 27.36 -31.86 12.87
C THR A 35 27.80 -30.41 12.69
N ASN A 36 26.91 -29.49 13.06
CA ASN A 36 27.18 -28.13 13.51
C ASN A 36 27.95 -27.18 12.55
N THR A 37 27.20 -26.39 11.77
CA THR A 37 27.44 -24.94 11.62
C THR A 37 26.09 -24.26 11.41
N ALA A 38 25.91 -23.10 12.05
CA ALA A 38 24.64 -22.39 12.12
C ALA A 38 24.08 -22.06 10.73
N ASN A 39 22.92 -22.64 10.40
CA ASN A 39 22.08 -22.19 9.31
C ASN A 39 21.33 -20.92 9.79
N PRO A 40 21.57 -19.73 9.21
CA PRO A 40 20.94 -18.49 9.64
C PRO A 40 19.42 -18.43 9.35
N TYR A 41 18.87 -19.42 8.64
CA TYR A 41 17.43 -19.52 8.34
C TYR A 41 16.62 -20.34 9.36
N THR A 42 17.16 -20.63 10.55
CA THR A 42 16.32 -21.28 11.58
C THR A 42 15.20 -20.35 12.00
N VAL A 43 13.97 -20.86 11.86
CA VAL A 43 12.66 -20.34 12.25
C VAL A 43 12.58 -20.05 13.77
N ARG A 44 13.48 -19.22 14.31
CA ARG A 44 13.55 -18.90 15.75
C ARG A 44 12.74 -17.68 16.15
N ASN A 45 12.22 -16.92 15.19
CA ASN A 45 11.50 -15.67 15.46
C ASN A 45 10.04 -15.66 14.98
N MET A 46 9.48 -16.79 14.51
CA MET A 46 8.03 -16.87 14.35
C MET A 46 7.39 -16.98 15.74
N LYS A 47 6.90 -15.86 16.28
CA LYS A 47 5.97 -15.89 17.43
C LYS A 47 4.82 -16.82 17.03
N LYS A 48 4.59 -17.88 17.81
CA LYS A 48 3.37 -18.69 17.63
C LYS A 48 2.18 -17.76 17.78
N ALA A 49 1.40 -17.60 16.72
CA ALA A 49 0.07 -17.02 16.81
C ALA A 49 -0.70 -17.83 17.84
N ASN A 50 -1.10 -17.20 18.94
CA ASN A 50 -2.03 -17.82 19.88
C ASN A 50 -3.45 -17.39 19.50
N ALA A 51 -4.46 -18.16 19.91
CA ALA A 51 -5.86 -17.88 19.56
C ALA A 51 -6.37 -16.51 20.09
N SER A 52 -5.62 -15.83 20.95
CA SER A 52 -5.92 -14.47 21.44
C SER A 52 -5.30 -13.34 20.62
N GLN A 53 -4.41 -13.65 19.66
CA GLN A 53 -3.89 -12.68 18.70
C GLN A 53 -4.85 -12.66 17.51
N GLY A 54 -5.53 -11.54 17.32
CA GLY A 54 -6.39 -11.32 16.14
C GLY A 54 -5.62 -11.53 14.83
N THR A 55 -6.36 -11.80 13.76
CA THR A 55 -5.78 -11.98 12.41
C THR A 55 -5.71 -10.67 11.62
N ASP A 56 -6.25 -9.59 12.18
CA ASP A 56 -6.30 -8.25 11.58
C ASP A 56 -4.93 -7.74 11.13
N GLY A 57 -3.87 -7.90 11.92
CA GLY A 57 -2.51 -7.51 11.51
C GLY A 57 -1.95 -8.34 10.34
N VAL A 58 -2.27 -9.65 10.30
CA VAL A 58 -1.85 -10.51 9.17
C VAL A 58 -2.60 -10.11 7.90
N PHE A 59 -3.89 -9.81 8.02
CA PHE A 59 -4.71 -9.38 6.90
C PHE A 59 -4.30 -8.00 6.40
N GLU A 60 -4.06 -7.02 7.28
CA GLU A 60 -3.59 -5.69 6.88
C GLU A 60 -2.29 -5.77 6.08
N THR A 61 -1.31 -6.51 6.59
CA THR A 61 -0.04 -6.70 5.86
C THR A 61 -0.27 -7.42 4.54
N THR A 62 -1.12 -8.46 4.53
CA THR A 62 -1.45 -9.18 3.28
C THR A 62 -2.11 -8.26 2.27
N PHE A 63 -3.04 -7.40 2.68
CA PHE A 63 -3.72 -6.45 1.81
C PHE A 63 -2.77 -5.37 1.29
N HIS A 64 -1.87 -4.86 2.14
CA HIS A 64 -0.82 -3.93 1.74
C HIS A 64 0.06 -4.53 0.63
N GLU A 65 0.57 -5.74 0.84
CA GLU A 65 1.41 -6.45 -0.13
C GLU A 65 0.65 -6.84 -1.41
N LEU A 66 -0.65 -7.13 -1.31
CA LEU A 66 -1.52 -7.32 -2.48
C LEU A 66 -1.72 -6.01 -3.25
N GLY A 67 -1.76 -4.86 -2.57
CA GLY A 67 -1.70 -3.54 -3.20
C GLY A 67 -0.46 -3.41 -4.07
N HIS A 68 0.72 -3.71 -3.53
CA HIS A 68 1.96 -3.76 -4.31
C HIS A 68 1.91 -4.75 -5.47
N ALA A 69 1.46 -5.98 -5.22
CA ALA A 69 1.36 -7.03 -6.24
C ALA A 69 0.42 -6.64 -7.39
N SER A 70 -0.70 -5.97 -7.10
CA SER A 70 -1.65 -5.49 -8.10
C SER A 70 -1.01 -4.44 -9.02
N HIS A 71 -0.25 -3.51 -8.47
CA HIS A 71 0.47 -2.52 -9.26
C HIS A 71 1.62 -3.18 -10.04
N PHE A 72 2.38 -4.10 -9.44
CA PHE A 72 3.40 -4.89 -10.15
C PHE A 72 2.83 -5.62 -11.37
N LYS A 73 1.66 -6.24 -11.23
CA LYS A 73 0.98 -6.91 -12.33
C LYS A 73 0.68 -5.96 -13.50
N LYS A 74 0.39 -4.69 -13.22
CA LYS A 74 0.12 -3.65 -14.23
C LYS A 74 1.40 -3.12 -14.89
N VAL A 75 2.42 -2.74 -14.12
CA VAL A 75 3.58 -1.98 -14.66
C VAL A 75 4.85 -2.81 -14.89
N GLY A 76 4.91 -4.01 -14.31
CA GLY A 76 6.01 -4.95 -14.50
C GLY A 76 7.32 -4.59 -13.77
N SER A 77 8.30 -5.47 -13.93
CA SER A 77 9.56 -5.44 -13.18
C SER A 77 10.43 -4.22 -13.45
N SER A 78 10.39 -3.63 -14.65
CA SER A 78 11.21 -2.46 -15.00
C SER A 78 10.92 -1.24 -14.10
N TYR A 79 9.65 -1.06 -13.71
CA TYR A 79 9.26 -0.04 -12.73
C TYR A 79 9.77 -0.43 -11.34
N TRP A 80 9.47 -1.66 -10.91
CA TRP A 80 9.75 -2.12 -9.55
C TRP A 80 11.22 -2.33 -9.23
N ILE A 81 12.09 -2.52 -10.23
CA ILE A 81 13.54 -2.51 -10.00
C ILE A 81 13.99 -1.15 -9.46
N LYS A 82 13.39 -0.04 -9.91
CA LYS A 82 13.74 1.31 -9.41
C LYS A 82 13.26 1.52 -7.98
N TYR A 83 12.05 1.03 -7.68
CA TYR A 83 11.52 0.95 -6.32
C TYR A 83 12.47 0.19 -5.39
N ILE A 84 12.83 -1.04 -5.77
CA ILE A 84 13.70 -1.94 -4.98
C ILE A 84 15.10 -1.32 -4.81
N ASN A 85 15.65 -0.71 -5.87
CA ASN A 85 16.95 -0.05 -5.80
C ASN A 85 16.98 1.06 -4.74
N TYR A 86 15.90 1.82 -4.59
CA TYR A 86 15.81 2.81 -3.51
C TYR A 86 15.87 2.15 -2.14
N ILE A 87 15.01 1.15 -1.89
CA ILE A 87 14.93 0.45 -0.59
C ILE A 87 16.29 -0.12 -0.17
N ILE A 88 17.02 -0.74 -1.10
CA ILE A 88 18.34 -1.32 -0.84
C ILE A 88 19.39 -0.23 -0.59
N THR A 89 19.30 0.90 -1.29
CA THR A 89 20.32 1.97 -1.21
C THR A 89 20.16 2.82 0.06
N TYR A 90 18.93 3.14 0.43
CA TYR A 90 18.63 4.11 1.49
C TYR A 90 18.11 3.49 2.79
N GLY A 91 17.86 2.17 2.79
CA GLY A 91 17.43 1.42 3.97
C GLY A 91 15.94 1.60 4.27
N ALA A 92 15.14 0.60 3.93
CA ALA A 92 13.68 0.68 3.99
C ALA A 92 13.19 1.92 3.21
N TYR A 93 12.36 2.77 3.82
CA TYR A 93 11.80 3.93 3.17
C TYR A 93 12.72 5.17 3.18
N GLY A 94 13.84 5.14 3.90
CA GLY A 94 14.73 6.30 3.99
C GLY A 94 13.99 7.57 4.47
N ASP A 95 14.49 8.74 4.09
CA ASP A 95 13.90 10.02 4.48
C ASP A 95 13.19 10.78 3.33
N GLY A 96 13.05 10.13 2.16
CA GLY A 96 12.50 10.74 0.96
C GLY A 96 13.51 11.55 0.12
N HIS A 97 14.80 11.56 0.46
CA HIS A 97 15.88 12.05 -0.41
C HIS A 97 16.36 10.99 -1.39
N GLY A 98 17.08 11.42 -2.44
CA GLY A 98 17.86 10.51 -3.27
C GLY A 98 17.10 9.91 -4.46
N MET A 99 17.82 9.14 -5.26
CA MET A 99 17.33 8.65 -6.55
C MET A 99 16.26 7.58 -6.35
N ASN A 100 15.14 7.70 -7.06
CA ASN A 100 13.98 6.80 -7.04
C ASN A 100 13.07 6.89 -5.79
N ASN A 101 13.21 7.88 -4.91
CA ASN A 101 12.30 8.06 -3.76
C ASN A 101 10.83 8.15 -4.19
N GLU A 102 10.56 8.73 -5.36
CA GLU A 102 9.20 8.97 -5.87
C GLU A 102 8.50 7.68 -6.30
N TYR A 103 9.27 6.66 -6.74
CA TYR A 103 8.73 5.33 -7.03
C TYR A 103 8.19 4.69 -5.74
N VAL A 104 8.92 4.86 -4.64
CA VAL A 104 8.53 4.36 -3.32
C VAL A 104 7.36 5.15 -2.78
N ALA A 105 7.36 6.47 -2.88
CA ALA A 105 6.24 7.32 -2.47
C ALA A 105 4.91 6.85 -3.09
N LEU A 106 4.90 6.63 -4.41
CA LEU A 106 3.70 6.22 -5.13
C LEU A 106 3.29 4.77 -4.81
N GLY A 107 4.25 3.84 -4.76
CA GLY A 107 3.95 2.43 -4.48
C GLY A 107 3.46 2.20 -3.04
N GLU A 108 4.07 2.87 -2.07
CA GLU A 108 3.67 2.83 -0.66
C GLU A 108 2.35 3.55 -0.41
N ALA A 109 2.08 4.69 -1.07
CA ALA A 109 0.77 5.34 -0.98
C ALA A 109 -0.36 4.37 -1.37
N TRP A 110 -0.21 3.68 -2.50
CA TRP A 110 -1.16 2.65 -2.93
C TRP A 110 -1.24 1.46 -1.97
N GLY A 111 -0.09 0.95 -1.52
CA GLY A 111 -0.02 -0.15 -0.55
C GLY A 111 -0.75 0.16 0.75
N TYR A 112 -0.48 1.33 1.35
CA TYR A 112 -1.14 1.75 2.58
C TYR A 112 -2.63 1.96 2.42
N HIS A 113 -3.04 2.62 1.34
CA HIS A 113 -4.46 2.83 1.09
C HIS A 113 -5.21 1.49 0.99
N ILE A 114 -4.73 0.56 0.16
CA ILE A 114 -5.38 -0.77 0.00
C ILE A 114 -5.34 -1.57 1.31
N GLY A 115 -4.20 -1.56 2.02
CA GLY A 115 -4.03 -2.24 3.30
C GLY A 115 -5.05 -1.79 4.34
N TYR A 116 -5.23 -0.48 4.51
CA TYR A 116 -6.16 0.07 5.50
C TYR A 116 -7.61 0.03 5.06
N PHE A 117 -7.90 0.35 3.80
CA PHE A 117 -9.24 0.28 3.25
C PHE A 117 -9.84 -1.13 3.39
N LEU A 118 -9.11 -2.17 2.96
CA LEU A 118 -9.60 -3.55 3.04
C LEU A 118 -9.66 -4.07 4.48
N THR A 119 -8.73 -3.67 5.34
CA THR A 119 -8.79 -4.00 6.77
C THR A 119 -10.04 -3.41 7.44
N LEU A 120 -10.35 -2.15 7.16
CA LEU A 120 -11.56 -1.49 7.67
C LEU A 120 -12.84 -2.12 7.09
N GLN A 121 -12.83 -2.55 5.83
CA GLN A 121 -13.97 -3.24 5.22
C GLN A 121 -14.20 -4.63 5.84
N GLU A 122 -13.14 -5.40 6.07
CA GLU A 122 -13.23 -6.77 6.56
C GLU A 122 -13.60 -6.83 8.06
N PHE A 123 -12.93 -6.00 8.87
CA PHE A 123 -13.02 -6.08 10.33
C PHE A 123 -13.82 -4.93 10.96
N GLY A 124 -14.11 -3.86 10.22
CA GLY A 124 -14.81 -2.69 10.75
C GLY A 124 -14.12 -2.08 11.96
N SER A 125 -14.88 -1.58 12.92
CA SER A 125 -14.36 -0.93 14.13
C SER A 125 -13.77 -1.88 15.18
N THR A 126 -13.79 -3.20 14.95
CA THR A 126 -13.24 -4.19 15.90
C THR A 126 -11.79 -4.55 15.61
N ASN A 127 -11.24 -4.05 14.49
CA ASN A 127 -9.82 -4.21 14.17
C ASN A 127 -8.94 -3.40 15.15
N GLY A 128 -7.78 -3.96 15.49
CA GLY A 128 -6.77 -3.35 16.35
C GLY A 128 -5.66 -2.61 15.59
N ILE A 129 -5.77 -2.48 14.26
CA ILE A 129 -4.74 -1.90 13.40
C ILE A 129 -4.98 -0.41 13.18
N ILE A 130 -6.08 -0.04 12.54
CA ILE A 130 -6.39 1.36 12.18
C ILE A 130 -7.85 1.69 12.49
N SER A 131 -8.08 2.83 13.13
CA SER A 131 -9.43 3.35 13.32
C SER A 131 -9.88 4.11 12.07
N ILE A 132 -11.18 4.32 11.89
CA ILE A 132 -11.71 5.19 10.82
C ILE A 132 -11.05 6.57 10.90
N ASN A 133 -11.02 7.17 12.09
CA ASN A 133 -10.31 8.44 12.30
C ASN A 133 -8.83 8.34 11.93
N GLY A 134 -8.17 7.22 12.21
CA GLY A 134 -6.78 7.00 11.82
C GLY A 134 -6.60 7.01 10.32
N PHE A 135 -7.52 6.42 9.55
CA PHE A 135 -7.44 6.38 8.10
C PHE A 135 -7.53 7.78 7.49
N GLU A 136 -8.45 8.62 8.00
CA GLU A 136 -8.62 10.03 7.59
C GLU A 136 -7.46 10.93 8.07
N ASN A 137 -7.00 10.77 9.32
CA ASN A 137 -6.07 11.72 9.95
C ASN A 137 -4.59 11.44 9.63
N PHE A 138 -4.22 11.54 8.36
CA PHE A 138 -2.83 11.54 7.90
C PHE A 138 -2.24 12.96 7.85
N ASP A 139 -1.12 13.18 8.55
CA ASP A 139 -0.38 14.46 8.57
C ASP A 139 0.83 14.38 7.62
N PRO A 140 0.80 15.00 6.42
CA PRO A 140 1.92 14.94 5.50
C PRO A 140 3.13 15.71 6.04
N VAL A 141 4.33 15.16 5.82
CA VAL A 141 5.59 15.75 6.27
C VAL A 141 6.48 16.08 5.08
N GLN A 142 7.07 17.27 5.10
CA GLN A 142 8.00 17.71 4.06
C GLN A 142 9.25 16.83 4.01
N LYS A 143 9.64 16.40 2.81
CA LYS A 143 10.90 15.69 2.55
C LYS A 143 12.10 16.66 2.42
N PRO A 144 13.32 16.27 2.85
CA PRO A 144 13.65 15.01 3.51
C PRO A 144 13.24 14.99 4.99
N SER A 145 12.80 13.84 5.48
CA SER A 145 12.35 13.60 6.85
C SER A 145 12.51 12.15 7.26
N ASN A 146 13.14 11.89 8.41
CA ASN A 146 13.25 10.54 8.98
C ASN A 146 11.89 9.95 9.45
N ALA A 147 10.79 10.70 9.30
CA ALA A 147 9.44 10.20 9.49
C ALA A 147 8.90 9.71 8.14
N ASP A 148 9.16 8.44 7.82
CA ASP A 148 8.59 7.73 6.69
C ASP A 148 7.08 7.53 6.85
N VAL A 149 6.68 6.72 7.84
CA VAL A 149 5.31 6.56 8.33
C VAL A 149 5.33 6.30 9.83
N VAL A 150 5.07 7.34 10.61
CA VAL A 150 5.00 7.30 12.07
C VAL A 150 3.54 7.23 12.50
N ARG A 151 3.19 6.21 13.28
CA ARG A 151 1.82 5.90 13.72
C ARG A 151 1.64 6.18 15.19
N TYR A 152 0.47 6.69 15.57
CA TYR A 152 0.13 7.00 16.95
C TYR A 152 -1.15 6.29 17.38
N GLY A 153 -1.06 5.57 18.50
CA GLY A 153 -2.18 4.81 19.07
C GLY A 153 -2.21 3.33 18.69
N THR A 154 -3.11 2.58 19.36
CA THR A 154 -3.47 1.20 19.00
C THR A 154 -4.95 0.99 19.32
N PRO A 155 -5.85 0.96 18.31
CA PRO A 155 -5.57 1.11 16.88
C PRO A 155 -5.01 2.50 16.53
N ILE A 156 -4.43 2.65 15.34
CA ILE A 156 -3.91 3.93 14.85
C ILE A 156 -5.05 4.96 14.81
N TYR A 157 -4.86 6.11 15.44
CA TYR A 157 -5.82 7.23 15.46
C TYR A 157 -5.36 8.44 14.65
N ASN A 158 -4.06 8.57 14.46
CA ASN A 158 -3.42 9.54 13.60
C ASN A 158 -2.03 9.03 13.25
N TRP A 159 -1.49 9.53 12.16
CA TRP A 159 -0.22 9.08 11.60
C TRP A 159 0.33 10.15 10.68
N ARG A 160 1.64 10.11 10.42
CA ARG A 160 2.31 11.15 9.65
C ARG A 160 3.48 10.58 8.87
N GLY A 161 3.86 11.22 7.78
CA GLY A 161 4.93 10.71 6.94
C GLY A 161 5.25 11.56 5.73
N TRP A 162 6.44 11.37 5.16
CA TRP A 162 6.77 11.95 3.85
C TRP A 162 6.19 11.13 2.68
N ILE A 163 5.90 9.85 2.92
CA ILE A 163 5.12 9.01 2.00
C ILE A 163 3.67 9.52 2.00
N PRO A 164 3.07 9.88 0.86
CA PRO A 164 1.74 10.48 0.82
C PRO A 164 0.63 9.42 0.98
N ALA A 165 0.59 8.75 2.13
CA ALA A 165 -0.22 7.56 2.34
C ALA A 165 -1.73 7.83 2.50
N GLY A 166 -2.11 9.05 2.89
CA GLY A 166 -3.50 9.50 2.92
C GLY A 166 -4.05 9.93 1.55
N ILE A 167 -3.21 10.33 0.59
CA ILE A 167 -3.65 11.08 -0.59
C ILE A 167 -4.70 10.38 -1.45
N ILE A 168 -4.70 9.05 -1.48
CA ILE A 168 -5.67 8.28 -2.28
C ILE A 168 -7.07 8.33 -1.63
N LEU A 169 -7.14 8.38 -0.31
CA LEU A 169 -8.40 8.57 0.41
C LEU A 169 -8.99 9.94 0.06
N ASP A 170 -8.22 11.00 0.30
CA ASP A 170 -8.56 12.41 0.03
C ASP A 170 -8.93 12.68 -1.44
N ILE A 171 -8.44 11.89 -2.40
CA ILE A 171 -8.84 11.99 -3.82
C ILE A 171 -10.23 11.37 -4.05
N THR A 172 -10.59 10.33 -3.31
CA THR A 172 -11.73 9.44 -3.62
C THR A 172 -12.93 9.58 -2.70
N ASP A 173 -12.75 10.10 -1.50
CA ASP A 173 -13.86 10.35 -0.60
C ASP A 173 -14.60 11.66 -0.97
N THR A 174 -15.53 12.06 -0.11
CA THR A 174 -16.36 13.25 -0.33
C THR A 174 -16.37 14.17 0.90
N GLN A 175 -15.53 13.88 1.88
CA GLN A 175 -15.48 14.56 3.16
C GLN A 175 -14.34 15.57 3.15
N ALA A 176 -14.65 16.83 2.84
CA ALA A 176 -13.67 17.90 2.96
C ALA A 176 -13.26 18.14 4.43
N ASP A 177 -11.99 17.91 4.71
CA ASP A 177 -11.31 18.09 5.99
C ASP A 177 -10.04 18.96 5.84
N TRP A 178 -9.18 18.97 6.87
CA TRP A 178 -7.94 19.75 6.86
C TRP A 178 -6.73 18.82 6.80
N VAL A 179 -6.18 18.65 5.60
CA VAL A 179 -4.91 17.94 5.38
C VAL A 179 -3.73 18.69 6.02
N ARG A 180 -3.68 20.01 5.84
CA ARG A 180 -2.59 20.87 6.34
C ARG A 180 -3.11 22.29 6.57
N THR A 181 -2.45 23.06 7.42
CA THR A 181 -2.82 24.47 7.63
C THR A 181 -2.86 25.23 6.30
N GLY A 182 -4.04 25.72 5.92
CA GLY A 182 -4.27 26.43 4.66
C GLY A 182 -4.70 25.55 3.48
N TYR A 183 -4.73 24.22 3.64
CA TYR A 183 -5.11 23.26 2.60
C TYR A 183 -6.22 22.33 3.07
N ARG A 184 -7.22 22.16 2.22
CA ARG A 184 -8.32 21.20 2.39
C ARG A 184 -8.32 20.23 1.23
N ASP A 185 -8.74 19.01 1.46
CA ASP A 185 -9.03 18.00 0.43
C ASP A 185 -10.46 18.20 -0.13
N ASN A 186 -10.65 19.27 -0.89
CA ASN A 186 -11.94 19.47 -1.58
C ASN A 186 -12.04 18.66 -2.89
N VAL A 187 -11.17 17.68 -3.10
CA VAL A 187 -11.14 16.88 -4.32
C VAL A 187 -12.36 15.97 -4.36
N SER A 188 -13.02 15.89 -5.50
CA SER A 188 -14.18 15.00 -5.63
C SER A 188 -14.35 14.40 -7.02
N GLY A 189 -15.08 13.28 -7.09
CA GLY A 189 -15.50 12.66 -8.35
C GLY A 189 -14.49 11.68 -8.96
N TYR A 190 -13.31 11.52 -8.37
CA TYR A 190 -12.39 10.45 -8.72
C TYR A 190 -12.80 9.14 -8.06
N THR A 191 -12.59 8.04 -8.78
CA THR A 191 -12.82 6.68 -8.30
C THR A 191 -11.49 5.93 -8.14
N TYR A 192 -11.49 4.83 -7.39
CA TYR A 192 -10.35 3.91 -7.34
C TYR A 192 -9.94 3.40 -8.73
N GLN A 193 -10.89 3.28 -9.67
CA GLN A 193 -10.57 2.90 -11.05
C GLN A 193 -9.80 4.01 -11.77
N ASN A 194 -10.12 5.29 -11.53
CA ASN A 194 -9.37 6.41 -12.13
C ASN A 194 -7.93 6.41 -11.63
N ILE A 195 -7.72 6.20 -10.32
CA ILE A 195 -6.38 6.13 -9.73
C ILE A 195 -5.60 4.94 -10.26
N TYR A 196 -6.18 3.74 -10.22
CA TYR A 196 -5.52 2.53 -10.73
C TYR A 196 -5.21 2.61 -12.22
N ASN A 197 -6.09 3.23 -13.03
CA ASN A 197 -5.82 3.47 -14.45
C ASN A 197 -4.62 4.40 -14.63
N ALA A 198 -4.57 5.50 -13.88
CA ALA A 198 -3.51 6.49 -13.96
C ALA A 198 -2.14 5.98 -13.47
N MET A 199 -2.07 4.93 -12.63
CA MET A 199 -0.80 4.35 -12.14
C MET A 199 -0.11 3.45 -13.19
N ASP A 200 0.22 4.01 -14.35
CA ASP A 200 0.93 3.32 -15.44
C ASP A 200 2.47 3.36 -15.30
N SER A 201 3.17 2.55 -16.08
CA SER A 201 4.63 2.36 -15.98
C SER A 201 5.47 3.63 -16.18
N ASP A 202 4.93 4.65 -16.83
CA ASP A 202 5.55 5.97 -17.04
C ASP A 202 5.21 7.00 -15.95
N VAL A 203 4.25 6.68 -15.07
CA VAL A 203 3.84 7.48 -13.92
C VAL A 203 4.72 7.13 -12.73
N THR A 204 5.83 7.85 -12.64
CA THR A 204 6.97 7.50 -11.77
C THR A 204 7.08 8.39 -10.52
N SER A 205 6.11 9.26 -10.30
CA SER A 205 6.08 10.19 -9.17
C SER A 205 4.64 10.59 -8.83
N PRO A 206 4.38 11.05 -7.60
CA PRO A 206 3.09 11.63 -7.23
C PRO A 206 2.64 12.77 -8.16
N GLN A 207 3.52 13.70 -8.56
CA GLN A 207 3.19 14.76 -9.52
C GLN A 207 2.70 14.20 -10.86
N LYS A 208 3.36 13.14 -11.36
CA LYS A 208 2.92 12.50 -12.60
C LYS A 208 1.58 11.79 -12.43
N LEU A 209 1.29 11.24 -11.25
CA LEU A 209 -0.03 10.66 -10.97
C LEU A 209 -1.11 11.75 -11.05
N ARG A 210 -0.89 12.89 -10.39
CA ARG A 210 -1.78 14.06 -10.48
C ARG A 210 -2.00 14.47 -11.93
N ASP A 211 -0.92 14.70 -12.68
CA ASP A 211 -1.02 15.17 -14.07
C ASP A 211 -1.74 14.14 -14.95
N ARG A 212 -1.52 12.84 -14.69
CA ARG A 212 -2.21 11.76 -15.39
C ARG A 212 -3.70 11.72 -15.05
N LEU A 213 -4.07 11.85 -13.78
CA LEU A 213 -5.45 11.95 -13.32
C LEU A 213 -6.18 13.11 -13.99
N LEU A 214 -5.56 14.28 -14.13
CA LEU A 214 -6.16 15.39 -14.86
C LEU A 214 -6.36 15.05 -16.34
N SER A 215 -5.31 14.54 -17.00
CA SER A 215 -5.35 14.25 -18.43
C SER A 215 -6.39 13.18 -18.81
N GLU A 216 -6.54 12.12 -18.00
CA GLU A 216 -7.46 11.01 -18.29
C GLU A 216 -8.90 11.29 -17.88
N ASN A 217 -9.14 12.32 -17.05
CA ASN A 217 -10.45 12.63 -16.50
C ASN A 217 -10.93 14.05 -16.87
N GLY A 218 -10.43 14.60 -17.97
CA GLY A 218 -10.93 15.87 -18.53
C GLY A 218 -10.67 17.09 -17.65
N ASN A 219 -9.54 17.11 -16.94
CA ASN A 219 -9.18 18.11 -15.93
C ASN A 219 -10.24 18.26 -14.83
N LEU A 220 -10.87 17.14 -14.45
CA LEU A 220 -11.78 17.09 -13.32
C LEU A 220 -11.09 17.71 -12.09
N ASP A 221 -11.76 18.70 -11.50
CA ASP A 221 -11.37 19.31 -10.24
C ASP A 221 -9.91 19.80 -10.18
N GLU A 222 -9.40 20.34 -11.30
CA GLU A 222 -7.97 20.62 -11.46
C GLU A 222 -7.35 21.46 -10.34
N THR A 223 -8.07 22.50 -9.91
CA THR A 223 -7.55 23.41 -8.88
C THR A 223 -7.42 22.70 -7.54
N ASP A 224 -8.46 21.99 -7.11
CA ASP A 224 -8.44 21.30 -5.81
C ASP A 224 -7.49 20.09 -5.84
N LEU A 225 -7.38 19.36 -6.96
CA LEU A 225 -6.41 18.28 -7.08
C LEU A 225 -4.97 18.81 -6.99
N ARG A 226 -4.65 19.94 -7.63
CA ARG A 226 -3.32 20.55 -7.50
C ARG A 226 -3.04 21.02 -6.07
N ASN A 227 -4.02 21.66 -5.43
CA ASN A 227 -3.92 22.08 -4.04
C ASN A 227 -3.70 20.90 -3.09
N LEU A 228 -4.36 19.76 -3.34
CA LEU A 228 -4.17 18.55 -2.54
C LEU A 228 -2.73 18.03 -2.64
N PHE A 229 -2.17 17.92 -3.84
CA PHE A 229 -0.78 17.49 -4.00
C PHE A 229 0.21 18.48 -3.36
N GLU A 230 -0.07 19.78 -3.42
CA GLU A 230 0.68 20.79 -2.68
C GLU A 230 0.56 20.63 -1.15
N ALA A 231 -0.63 20.28 -0.65
CA ALA A 231 -0.86 19.98 0.77
C ALA A 231 0.05 18.86 1.27
N TYR A 232 0.32 17.86 0.41
CA TYR A 232 1.18 16.72 0.66
C TYR A 232 2.68 16.95 0.39
N TYR A 233 3.10 18.17 0.01
CA TYR A 233 4.48 18.50 -0.40
C TYR A 233 4.95 17.77 -1.66
N TRP A 234 4.01 17.52 -2.60
CA TRP A 234 4.23 16.87 -3.89
C TRP A 234 3.69 17.72 -5.06
N ASP A 235 3.91 19.04 -5.00
CA ASP A 235 3.59 19.99 -6.07
C ASP A 235 4.45 19.82 -7.34
#